data_AF-A0A379GEG2-F1
#
_entry.id   AF-A0A379GEG2-F1
#
_cell.length_a   1.000
_cell.length_b   1.000
_cell.length_c   1.000
_cell.angle_alpha   90.00
_cell.angle_beta   90.00
_cell.angle_gamma   90.00
#
_symmetry.space_group_name_H-M   'P 1'
#
loop_
_entity.id
_entity.type
_entity.pdbx_description
1 polymer ?
#
loop_
_entity_poly.entity_id
_entity_poly.type
_entity_poly.pdbx_seq_one_letter_code
_entity_poly.pdbx_strand_id
1 'polypeptide(L)'
;MECIIDVRSNVHSALSYIKFATEFRDDQPEVASIYQRFEYYQGVSRDKKITAEMIDKNLALWKKLALEQHADGSITAKALDHPNRQNFIKVEGVFSEETQKALLDANMLRDVGKTLLQTAIYLRSHSLSAIDRKKLETLYLLGTRYVLEQGFTRGSGYQIITHVGYQTRELFDAWFIGRHILAKHNLLAPTQQAMMWYNATGRIFEKDNEIVDANVDILNTQLQWMIKSLLMLPDYQQRQQALAQLQSWLNKTILSSKGVAGGFKSDGSIFHHSQHYPAYAKDAFGGLAPSVYALTHSPFRLSSPAHARLKDVLLKMRIYTKETQIPLVLSGRHPTGLHKISIDPFKWMALAGTPDGKQELDTTLAAAYAKLANKDSFEGIKAENEPVGAWAMNYASMAIQRRASITAPQQSWLAIARGFSRYLVGNEVMRITTVMVVTAIWAT
;
A
#
# COMPACT_ATOMS: atom_id res chain seq x y z
N MET A 1 -14.03 11.51 4.29
CA MET A 1 -14.47 10.91 5.57
C MET A 1 -14.77 9.46 5.28
N GLU A 2 -13.94 8.56 5.79
CA GLU A 2 -14.02 7.12 5.54
C GLU A 2 -15.29 6.55 6.20
N CYS A 3 -16.41 6.48 5.46
CA CYS A 3 -17.60 5.76 5.92
C CYS A 3 -17.30 4.25 5.81
N ILE A 4 -16.63 3.73 6.84
CA ILE A 4 -16.08 2.38 6.92
C ILE A 4 -17.13 1.34 7.39
N ILE A 5 -18.23 1.80 7.98
CA ILE A 5 -19.18 0.92 8.67
C ILE A 5 -20.02 0.10 7.68
N ASP A 6 -20.49 0.69 6.59
CA ASP A 6 -21.39 0.04 5.64
C ASP A 6 -20.68 -1.06 4.82
N VAL A 7 -19.47 -0.77 4.35
CA VAL A 7 -18.59 -1.69 3.61
C VAL A 7 -18.16 -2.90 4.45
N ARG A 8 -18.09 -2.72 5.78
CA ARG A 8 -17.75 -3.80 6.72
C ARG A 8 -18.92 -4.75 6.97
N SER A 9 -20.16 -4.32 6.75
CA SER A 9 -21.34 -5.17 6.87
C SER A 9 -21.44 -6.23 5.75
N ASN A 10 -21.00 -5.88 4.53
CA ASN A 10 -20.95 -6.80 3.38
C ASN A 10 -19.96 -7.97 3.54
N VAL A 11 -18.99 -7.86 4.47
CA VAL A 11 -18.13 -9.01 4.87
C VAL A 11 -18.96 -10.11 5.53
N HIS A 12 -20.06 -9.76 6.18
CA HIS A 12 -20.85 -10.68 6.99
C HIS A 12 -21.71 -11.61 6.14
N SER A 13 -22.23 -11.16 5.00
CA SER A 13 -23.13 -11.97 4.16
C SER A 13 -22.40 -12.86 3.16
N ALA A 14 -21.28 -12.40 2.58
CA ALA A 14 -20.60 -13.13 1.51
C ALA A 14 -19.56 -14.16 1.99
N LEU A 15 -19.12 -14.08 3.25
CA LEU A 15 -18.07 -14.93 3.83
C LEU A 15 -18.46 -15.54 5.19
N SER A 16 -19.76 -15.65 5.46
CA SER A 16 -20.33 -16.22 6.70
C SER A 16 -19.96 -17.69 6.96
N TYR A 17 -19.40 -18.40 5.98
CA TYR A 17 -19.04 -19.82 6.06
C TYR A 17 -17.62 -20.12 5.56
N ILE A 18 -16.59 -19.37 5.99
CA ILE A 18 -15.20 -19.71 5.62
C ILE A 18 -14.79 -21.04 6.30
N LYS A 19 -14.32 -22.01 5.51
CA LYS A 19 -13.94 -23.34 6.00
C LYS A 19 -12.49 -23.37 6.52
N PHE A 20 -12.26 -22.82 7.71
CA PHE A 20 -10.93 -22.77 8.34
C PHE A 20 -10.39 -24.12 8.86
N ALA A 21 -11.22 -25.16 8.90
CA ALA A 21 -10.78 -26.52 9.25
C ALA A 21 -9.99 -27.20 8.11
N THR A 22 -9.95 -26.60 6.91
CA THR A 22 -9.19 -27.11 5.76
C THR A 22 -7.69 -26.85 5.96
N GLU A 23 -6.85 -27.78 5.52
CA GLU A 23 -5.40 -27.58 5.50
C GLU A 23 -5.02 -26.35 4.65
N PHE A 24 -4.21 -25.46 5.21
CA PHE A 24 -3.73 -24.29 4.49
C PHE A 24 -2.61 -24.65 3.51
N ARG A 25 -2.79 -24.29 2.24
CA ARG A 25 -1.80 -24.46 1.18
C ARG A 25 -1.59 -23.18 0.39
N ASP A 26 -0.34 -22.87 0.07
CA ASP A 26 0.08 -21.72 -0.75
C ASP A 26 0.94 -22.12 -1.96
N ASP A 27 1.00 -23.42 -2.25
CA ASP A 27 1.77 -24.06 -3.33
C ASP A 27 0.90 -24.42 -4.56
N GLN A 28 -0.37 -24.02 -4.55
CA GLN A 28 -1.30 -24.31 -5.64
C GLN A 28 -1.02 -23.45 -6.89
N PRO A 29 -1.06 -24.02 -8.10
CA PRO A 29 -0.58 -23.37 -9.33
C PRO A 29 -1.15 -21.98 -9.61
N GLU A 30 -2.41 -21.73 -9.29
CA GLU A 30 -3.12 -20.49 -9.61
C GLU A 30 -2.70 -19.30 -8.72
N VAL A 31 -2.14 -19.59 -7.54
CA VAL A 31 -1.84 -18.59 -6.51
C VAL A 31 -0.39 -18.62 -6.02
N ALA A 32 0.35 -19.71 -6.21
CA ALA A 32 1.71 -19.88 -5.69
C ALA A 32 2.64 -18.74 -6.09
N SER A 33 2.58 -18.32 -7.36
CA SER A 33 3.37 -17.20 -7.88
C SER A 33 3.00 -15.87 -7.20
N ILE A 34 1.74 -15.69 -6.81
CA ILE A 34 1.26 -14.47 -6.12
C ILE A 34 1.89 -14.38 -4.72
N TYR A 35 1.92 -15.48 -3.96
CA TYR A 35 2.61 -15.49 -2.66
C TYR A 35 4.10 -15.19 -2.82
N GLN A 36 4.77 -15.85 -3.78
CA GLN A 36 6.19 -15.67 -4.04
C GLN A 36 6.52 -14.23 -4.41
N ARG A 37 5.71 -13.57 -5.25
CA ARG A 37 5.94 -12.17 -5.63
C ARG A 37 5.72 -11.19 -4.48
N PHE A 38 4.73 -11.41 -3.63
CA PHE A 38 4.59 -10.59 -2.42
C PHE A 38 5.76 -10.80 -1.45
N GLU A 39 6.25 -12.03 -1.30
CA GLU A 39 7.45 -12.32 -0.51
C GLU A 39 8.70 -11.66 -1.10
N TYR A 40 8.89 -11.74 -2.43
CA TYR A 40 9.98 -11.08 -3.13
C TYR A 40 9.92 -9.55 -2.98
N TYR A 41 8.74 -8.95 -3.13
CA TYR A 41 8.52 -7.52 -2.89
C TYR A 41 8.90 -7.11 -1.48
N GLN A 42 8.63 -7.95 -0.47
CA GLN A 42 9.03 -7.73 0.93
C GLN A 42 10.48 -8.11 1.26
N GLY A 43 11.27 -8.51 0.26
CA GLY A 43 12.67 -8.88 0.45
C GLY A 43 12.85 -10.15 1.29
N VAL A 44 11.85 -11.05 1.28
CA VAL A 44 11.96 -12.37 1.91
C VAL A 44 12.89 -13.23 1.06
N SER A 45 13.89 -13.82 1.71
CA SER A 45 14.80 -14.78 1.09
C SER A 45 15.09 -15.91 2.06
N ARG A 46 15.01 -17.14 1.56
CA ARG A 46 15.36 -18.35 2.32
C ARG A 46 16.86 -18.45 2.59
N ASP A 47 17.68 -17.80 1.76
CA ASP A 47 19.14 -17.82 1.85
C ASP A 47 19.71 -16.65 2.65
N LYS A 48 18.84 -15.79 3.21
CA LYS A 48 19.27 -14.65 4.02
C LYS A 48 20.05 -15.13 5.24
N LYS A 49 21.34 -14.84 5.30
CA LYS A 49 22.18 -15.17 6.46
C LYS A 49 21.76 -14.35 7.69
N ILE A 50 21.23 -15.02 8.71
CA ILE A 50 20.87 -14.44 10.01
C ILE A 50 22.05 -14.60 10.96
N THR A 51 22.59 -13.48 11.45
CA THR A 51 23.70 -13.45 12.40
C THR A 51 23.20 -13.36 13.85
N ALA A 52 24.05 -13.71 14.82
CA ALA A 52 23.74 -13.54 16.24
C ALA A 52 23.37 -12.08 16.58
N GLU A 53 24.12 -11.11 16.05
CA GLU A 53 23.84 -9.68 16.25
C GLU A 53 22.45 -9.27 15.72
N MET A 54 22.01 -9.83 14.59
CA MET A 54 20.67 -9.58 14.05
C MET A 54 19.58 -10.12 14.98
N ILE A 55 19.81 -11.29 15.57
CA ILE A 55 18.90 -11.92 16.53
C ILE A 55 18.87 -11.08 17.81
N ASP A 56 20.02 -10.70 18.36
CA ASP A 56 20.11 -9.89 19.58
C ASP A 56 19.39 -8.55 19.43
N LYS A 57 19.55 -7.88 18.27
CA LYS A 57 18.80 -6.66 17.94
C LYS A 57 17.29 -6.90 17.90
N ASN A 58 16.85 -8.00 17.31
CA ASN A 58 15.42 -8.35 17.26
C ASN A 58 14.87 -8.69 18.66
N LEU A 59 15.61 -9.45 19.46
CA LEU A 59 15.25 -9.78 20.84
C LEU A 59 15.20 -8.53 21.73
N ALA A 60 16.07 -7.54 21.48
CA ALA A 60 16.00 -6.26 22.17
C ALA A 60 14.72 -5.48 21.84
N LEU A 61 14.18 -5.60 20.62
CA LEU A 61 12.86 -5.04 20.28
C LEU A 61 11.75 -5.75 21.05
N TRP A 62 11.77 -7.09 21.09
CA TRP A 62 10.80 -7.87 21.88
C TRP A 62 10.82 -7.52 23.36
N LYS A 63 12.01 -7.34 23.95
CA LYS A 63 12.15 -6.93 25.35
C LYS A 63 11.49 -5.59 25.65
N LYS A 64 11.52 -4.64 24.70
CA LYS A 64 10.86 -3.32 24.87
C LYS A 64 9.34 -3.42 24.93
N LEU A 65 8.74 -4.43 24.32
CA LEU A 65 7.29 -4.64 24.35
C LEU A 65 6.78 -5.13 25.69
N ALA A 66 7.67 -5.66 26.55
CA ALA A 66 7.37 -6.15 27.89
C ALA A 66 6.17 -7.12 27.92
N LEU A 67 6.17 -8.11 27.01
CA LEU A 67 5.15 -9.15 26.96
C LEU A 67 5.52 -10.28 27.91
N GLU A 68 4.62 -10.62 28.83
CA GLU A 68 4.76 -11.74 29.76
C GLU A 68 3.56 -12.68 29.61
N GLN A 69 3.84 -13.96 29.37
CA GLN A 69 2.80 -14.99 29.34
C GLN A 69 2.76 -15.71 30.68
N HIS A 70 1.57 -15.82 31.27
CA HIS A 70 1.33 -16.50 32.54
C HIS A 70 0.99 -17.97 32.34
N ALA A 71 1.01 -18.75 33.43
CA ALA A 71 0.75 -20.18 33.42
C ALA A 71 -0.66 -20.56 32.94
N ASP A 72 -1.64 -19.68 33.16
CA ASP A 72 -3.02 -19.84 32.67
C ASP A 72 -3.18 -19.48 31.18
N GLY A 73 -2.10 -19.06 30.53
CA GLY A 73 -2.07 -18.65 29.14
C GLY A 73 -2.33 -17.17 28.90
N SER A 74 -2.74 -16.39 29.91
CA SER A 74 -2.98 -14.96 29.78
C SER A 74 -1.70 -14.18 29.50
N ILE A 75 -1.83 -13.00 28.88
CA ILE A 75 -0.70 -12.12 28.51
C ILE A 75 -0.81 -10.80 29.27
N THR A 76 0.26 -10.41 29.97
CA THR A 76 0.42 -9.05 30.51
C THR A 76 1.42 -8.28 29.66
N ALA A 77 1.07 -7.03 29.36
CA ALA A 77 1.87 -6.11 28.57
C ALA A 77 1.32 -4.69 28.71
N LYS A 78 2.06 -3.70 28.18
CA LYS A 78 1.50 -2.37 27.94
C LYS A 78 0.31 -2.46 26.97
N ALA A 79 -0.62 -1.51 27.07
CA ALA A 79 -1.74 -1.43 26.13
C ALA A 79 -1.22 -1.30 24.69
N LEU A 80 -1.89 -1.95 23.74
CA LEU A 80 -1.67 -1.70 22.32
C LEU A 80 -2.38 -0.40 21.94
N ASP A 81 -1.74 0.46 21.15
CA ASP A 81 -2.29 1.79 20.90
C ASP A 81 -2.09 2.28 19.46
N HIS A 82 -3.00 3.16 19.06
CA HIS A 82 -2.99 3.85 17.77
C HIS A 82 -2.63 5.32 18.01
N PRO A 83 -1.62 5.89 17.33
CA PRO A 83 -1.10 7.23 17.67
C PRO A 83 -2.16 8.34 17.63
N ASN A 84 -3.13 8.26 16.70
CA ASN A 84 -4.20 9.26 16.63
C ASN A 84 -5.14 9.25 17.86
N ARG A 85 -5.20 8.16 18.63
CA ARG A 85 -5.99 8.09 19.87
C ARG A 85 -5.37 9.00 20.93
N GLN A 86 -4.04 9.08 20.96
CA GLN A 86 -3.30 9.90 21.92
C GLN A 86 -3.62 11.39 21.80
N ASN A 87 -4.08 11.86 20.63
CA ASN A 87 -4.48 13.26 20.45
C ASN A 87 -5.66 13.64 21.37
N PHE A 88 -6.55 12.70 21.70
CA PHE A 88 -7.65 12.93 22.64
C PHE A 88 -7.20 12.90 24.10
N ILE A 89 -6.06 12.25 24.38
CA ILE A 89 -5.46 12.19 25.72
C ILE A 89 -4.61 13.44 25.98
N LYS A 90 -4.05 14.05 24.94
CA LYS A 90 -3.19 15.25 25.03
C LYS A 90 -3.96 16.57 25.09
N VAL A 91 -5.24 16.55 25.46
CA VAL A 91 -6.06 17.76 25.58
C VAL A 91 -5.70 18.48 26.88
N GLU A 92 -5.29 19.74 26.76
CA GLU A 92 -4.92 20.57 27.91
C GLU A 92 -6.06 20.69 28.91
N GLY A 93 -5.74 20.59 30.21
CA GLY A 93 -6.70 20.75 31.31
C GLY A 93 -7.62 19.56 31.58
N VAL A 94 -7.51 18.44 30.83
CA VAL A 94 -8.35 17.25 31.04
C VAL A 94 -7.71 16.24 32.00
N PHE A 95 -6.41 15.99 31.86
CA PHE A 95 -5.66 15.04 32.69
C PHE A 95 -4.50 15.74 33.38
N SER A 96 -4.12 15.28 34.59
CA SER A 96 -2.82 15.67 35.17
C SER A 96 -1.67 15.14 34.33
N GLU A 97 -0.49 15.76 34.41
CA GLU A 97 0.70 15.29 33.69
C GLU A 97 1.04 13.83 34.00
N GLU A 98 0.89 13.42 35.27
CA GLU A 98 1.16 12.03 35.69
C GLU A 98 0.15 11.06 35.06
N THR A 99 -1.14 11.43 35.07
CA THR A 99 -2.21 10.62 34.46
C THR A 99 -1.99 10.51 32.95
N GLN A 100 -1.67 11.62 32.30
CA GLN A 100 -1.40 11.67 30.87
C GLN A 100 -0.19 10.79 30.52
N LYS A 101 0.90 10.84 31.30
CA LYS A 101 2.06 9.98 31.10
C LYS A 101 1.70 8.50 31.22
N ALA A 102 0.89 8.12 32.20
CA ALA A 102 0.45 6.74 32.38
C ALA A 102 -0.45 6.26 31.22
N LEU A 103 -1.39 7.09 30.76
CA LEU A 103 -2.30 6.76 29.66
C LEU A 103 -1.61 6.67 28.29
N LEU A 104 -0.49 7.38 28.12
CA LEU A 104 0.31 7.39 26.91
C LEU A 104 1.41 6.32 26.89
N ASP A 105 1.67 5.64 28.01
CA ASP A 105 2.65 4.56 28.09
C ASP A 105 2.09 3.26 27.48
N ALA A 106 2.24 3.15 26.16
CA ALA A 106 1.65 2.09 25.37
C ALA A 106 2.61 1.57 24.29
N ASN A 107 2.37 0.34 23.84
CA ASN A 107 3.03 -0.20 22.66
C ASN A 107 2.32 0.29 21.39
N MET A 108 3.02 1.02 20.54
CA MET A 108 2.44 1.51 19.28
C MET A 108 2.24 0.35 18.30
N LEU A 109 1.04 0.25 17.71
CA LEU A 109 0.67 -0.80 16.76
C LEU A 109 1.72 -1.02 15.66
N ARG A 110 2.26 0.07 15.13
CA ARG A 110 3.27 0.03 14.07
C ARG A 110 4.60 -0.56 14.53
N ASP A 111 5.03 -0.27 15.76
CA ASP A 111 6.32 -0.77 16.29
C ASP A 111 6.22 -2.24 16.67
N VAL A 112 5.07 -2.68 17.18
CA VAL A 112 4.74 -4.11 17.33
C VAL A 112 4.76 -4.80 15.96
N GLY A 113 4.13 -4.20 14.95
CA GLY A 113 4.12 -4.70 13.58
C GLY A 113 5.52 -4.85 12.98
N LYS A 114 6.40 -3.86 13.14
CA LYS A 114 7.81 -3.94 12.68
C LYS A 114 8.57 -5.06 13.37
N THR A 115 8.37 -5.25 14.67
CA THR A 115 9.01 -6.29 15.46
C THR A 115 8.57 -7.68 14.99
N LEU A 116 7.25 -7.86 14.78
CA LEU A 116 6.67 -9.08 14.21
C LEU A 116 7.18 -9.34 12.79
N LEU A 117 7.24 -8.32 11.93
CA LEU A 117 7.67 -8.46 10.53
C LEU A 117 9.13 -8.92 10.43
N GLN A 118 10.02 -8.28 11.19
CA GLN A 118 11.42 -8.67 11.20
C GLN A 118 11.58 -10.13 11.67
N THR A 119 10.84 -10.52 12.71
CA THR A 119 10.82 -11.89 13.23
C THR A 119 10.31 -12.88 12.18
N ALA A 120 9.21 -12.55 11.49
CA ALA A 120 8.64 -13.36 10.42
C ALA A 120 9.63 -13.57 9.26
N ILE A 121 10.35 -12.51 8.85
CA ILE A 121 11.39 -12.58 7.82
C ILE A 121 12.53 -13.51 8.25
N TYR A 122 12.98 -13.43 9.51
CA TYR A 122 14.05 -14.31 10.01
C TYR A 122 13.61 -15.78 10.04
N LEU A 123 12.35 -16.03 10.42
CA LEU A 123 11.77 -17.38 10.43
C LEU A 123 11.68 -18.00 9.02
N ARG A 124 11.78 -17.22 7.94
CA ARG A 124 11.84 -17.74 6.56
C ARG A 124 13.24 -18.21 6.14
N SER A 125 14.30 -17.82 6.84
CA SER A 125 15.68 -18.18 6.48
C SER A 125 16.03 -19.61 6.90
N HIS A 126 16.79 -20.33 6.06
CA HIS A 126 17.38 -21.63 6.37
C HIS A 126 18.63 -21.55 7.25
N SER A 127 19.26 -20.38 7.39
CA SER A 127 20.49 -20.24 8.18
C SER A 127 20.25 -20.16 9.69
N LEU A 128 18.98 -20.14 10.12
CA LEU A 128 18.61 -19.99 11.52
C LEU A 128 18.75 -21.32 12.27
N SER A 129 19.45 -21.33 13.41
CA SER A 129 19.58 -22.52 14.25
C SER A 129 18.22 -23.01 14.75
N ALA A 130 18.10 -24.29 15.09
CA ALA A 130 16.84 -24.85 15.62
C ALA A 130 16.41 -24.17 16.94
N ILE A 131 17.39 -23.79 17.78
CA ILE A 131 17.16 -23.11 19.06
C ILE A 131 16.61 -21.69 18.81
N ASP A 132 17.26 -20.93 17.94
CA ASP A 132 16.83 -19.57 17.62
C ASP A 132 15.49 -19.56 16.89
N ARG A 133 15.26 -20.52 16.01
CA ARG A 133 13.96 -20.71 15.35
C ARG A 133 12.86 -20.91 16.36
N LYS A 134 13.02 -21.84 17.30
CA LYS A 134 12.03 -22.10 18.34
C LYS A 134 11.77 -20.84 19.18
N LYS A 135 12.84 -20.13 19.57
CA LYS A 135 12.75 -18.89 20.35
C LYS A 135 11.97 -17.79 19.62
N LEU A 136 12.30 -17.55 18.35
CA LEU A 136 11.64 -16.52 17.53
C LEU A 136 10.20 -16.91 17.18
N GLU A 137 9.91 -18.19 16.96
CA GLU A 137 8.55 -18.68 16.73
C GLU A 137 7.67 -18.46 17.97
N THR A 138 8.17 -18.78 19.16
CA THR A 138 7.46 -18.50 20.42
C THR A 138 7.13 -17.01 20.57
N LEU A 139 8.09 -16.13 20.34
CA LEU A 139 7.88 -14.68 20.43
C LEU A 139 6.89 -14.18 19.36
N TYR A 140 7.00 -14.67 18.13
CA TYR A 140 6.08 -14.32 17.04
C TYR A 140 4.63 -14.70 17.37
N LEU A 141 4.41 -15.90 17.93
CA LEU A 141 3.09 -16.35 18.37
C LEU A 141 2.58 -15.51 19.56
N LEU A 142 3.44 -15.24 20.55
CA LEU A 142 3.10 -14.42 21.71
C LEU A 142 2.68 -13.01 21.30
N GLY A 143 3.45 -12.34 20.44
CA GLY A 143 3.11 -11.01 19.93
C GLY A 143 1.84 -10.99 19.07
N THR A 144 1.61 -12.05 18.27
CA THR A 144 0.37 -12.17 17.49
C THR A 144 -0.84 -12.32 18.41
N ARG A 145 -0.76 -13.19 19.42
CA ARG A 145 -1.81 -13.36 20.43
C ARG A 145 -2.05 -12.07 21.20
N TYR A 146 -1.00 -11.41 21.66
CA TYR A 146 -1.08 -10.10 22.32
C TYR A 146 -1.89 -9.09 21.48
N VAL A 147 -1.61 -8.95 20.18
CA VAL A 147 -2.35 -8.03 19.31
C VAL A 147 -3.84 -8.40 19.24
N LEU A 148 -4.15 -9.68 19.07
CA LEU A 148 -5.54 -10.17 19.00
C LEU A 148 -6.29 -10.02 20.33
N GLU A 149 -5.65 -10.34 21.46
CA GLU A 149 -6.19 -10.27 22.82
C GLU A 149 -6.38 -8.81 23.30
N GLN A 150 -5.60 -7.87 22.75
CA GLN A 150 -5.84 -6.42 22.90
C GLN A 150 -7.04 -5.91 22.08
N GLY A 151 -7.79 -6.80 21.43
CA GLY A 151 -9.02 -6.47 20.73
C GLY A 151 -8.81 -6.03 19.29
N PHE A 152 -7.63 -6.23 18.70
CA PHE A 152 -7.39 -5.97 17.28
C PHE A 152 -7.90 -7.15 16.41
N THR A 153 -9.21 -7.39 16.48
CA THR A 153 -9.90 -8.53 15.87
C THR A 153 -11.06 -8.10 14.98
N ARG A 154 -11.61 -9.03 14.20
CA ARG A 154 -12.82 -8.79 13.40
C ARG A 154 -13.97 -8.32 14.29
N GLY A 155 -14.71 -7.31 13.82
CA GLY A 155 -15.83 -6.71 14.56
C GLY A 155 -15.42 -5.59 15.51
N SER A 156 -14.12 -5.41 15.79
CA SER A 156 -13.65 -4.34 16.65
C SER A 156 -13.49 -3.03 15.88
N GLY A 157 -14.19 -1.98 16.32
CA GLY A 157 -13.97 -0.61 15.85
C GLY A 157 -12.61 -0.03 16.28
N TYR A 158 -11.93 -0.68 17.24
CA TYR A 158 -10.63 -0.31 17.80
C TYR A 158 -10.47 1.20 18.03
N GLN A 159 -11.33 1.80 18.87
CA GLN A 159 -11.37 3.22 19.30
C GLN A 159 -11.24 4.29 18.18
N ILE A 160 -10.11 4.36 17.49
CA ILE A 160 -9.85 5.15 16.28
C ILE A 160 -9.14 4.31 15.20
N ILE A 161 -9.64 4.39 13.98
CA ILE A 161 -9.11 3.68 12.79
C ILE A 161 -8.76 4.64 11.64
N THR A 162 -8.82 5.94 11.89
CA THR A 162 -8.45 6.95 10.89
C THR A 162 -6.98 6.77 10.51
N HIS A 163 -6.70 6.57 9.22
CA HIS A 163 -5.35 6.29 8.70
C HIS A 163 -4.75 4.97 9.19
N VAL A 164 -5.57 3.99 9.60
CA VAL A 164 -5.11 2.69 10.14
C VAL A 164 -4.20 1.93 9.17
N GLY A 165 -4.38 2.12 7.86
CA GLY A 165 -3.53 1.52 6.83
C GLY A 165 -2.05 1.95 6.89
N TYR A 166 -1.70 3.04 7.58
CA TYR A 166 -0.30 3.42 7.82
C TYR A 166 0.29 2.78 9.09
N GLN A 167 -0.56 2.29 9.99
CA GLN A 167 -0.15 1.69 11.27
C GLN A 167 -0.09 0.16 11.22
N THR A 168 -0.72 -0.45 10.22
CA THR A 168 -0.93 -1.91 10.14
C THR A 168 -0.11 -2.61 9.08
N ARG A 169 0.63 -1.88 8.24
CA ARG A 169 1.38 -2.41 7.09
C ARG A 169 2.29 -3.56 7.50
N GLU A 170 3.19 -3.24 8.43
CA GLU A 170 4.21 -4.17 8.90
C GLU A 170 3.59 -5.35 9.66
N LEU A 171 2.52 -5.11 10.44
CA LEU A 171 1.78 -6.17 11.14
C LEU A 171 1.17 -7.18 10.15
N PHE A 172 0.46 -6.69 9.13
CA PHE A 172 -0.22 -7.56 8.17
C PHE A 172 0.77 -8.28 7.24
N ASP A 173 1.90 -7.64 6.91
CA ASP A 173 2.99 -8.33 6.23
C ASP A 173 3.61 -9.43 7.09
N ALA A 174 3.76 -9.19 8.40
CA ALA A 174 4.26 -10.20 9.33
C ALA A 174 3.35 -11.42 9.37
N TRP A 175 2.02 -11.22 9.44
CA TRP A 175 1.04 -12.30 9.42
C TRP A 175 1.02 -13.05 8.10
N PHE A 176 1.06 -12.32 6.97
CA PHE A 176 1.12 -12.95 5.66
C PHE A 176 2.39 -13.80 5.47
N ILE A 177 3.56 -13.31 5.87
CA ILE A 177 4.84 -14.05 5.76
C ILE A 177 4.85 -15.26 6.71
N GLY A 178 4.33 -15.12 7.92
CA GLY A 178 4.25 -16.18 8.92
C GLY A 178 3.02 -17.09 8.82
N ARG A 179 2.23 -17.00 7.75
CA ARG A 179 0.95 -17.73 7.56
C ARG A 179 0.98 -19.23 7.87
N HIS A 180 2.07 -19.93 7.55
CA HIS A 180 2.22 -21.37 7.86
C HIS A 180 2.35 -21.64 9.35
N ILE A 181 3.07 -20.77 10.07
CA ILE A 181 3.18 -20.83 11.54
C ILE A 181 1.79 -20.54 12.14
N LEU A 182 1.10 -19.51 11.65
CA LEU A 182 -0.25 -19.19 12.10
C LEU A 182 -1.25 -20.33 11.86
N ALA A 183 -1.18 -21.00 10.70
CA ALA A 183 -2.01 -22.15 10.39
C ALA A 183 -1.77 -23.32 11.35
N LYS A 184 -0.50 -23.68 11.58
CA LYS A 184 -0.10 -24.76 12.49
C LYS A 184 -0.57 -24.53 13.93
N HIS A 185 -0.68 -23.27 14.35
CA HIS A 185 -1.04 -22.88 15.73
C HIS A 185 -2.47 -22.35 15.86
N ASN A 186 -3.37 -22.63 14.89
CA ASN A 186 -4.78 -22.20 14.90
C ASN A 186 -5.01 -20.67 14.98
N LEU A 187 -4.03 -19.88 14.56
CA LEU A 187 -4.11 -18.41 14.51
C LEU A 187 -4.36 -17.86 13.10
N LEU A 188 -4.43 -18.71 12.07
CA LEU A 188 -4.72 -18.28 10.70
C LEU A 188 -6.09 -17.59 10.59
N ALA A 189 -7.14 -18.16 11.17
CA ALA A 189 -8.47 -17.60 11.13
C ALA A 189 -8.57 -16.19 11.76
N PRO A 190 -8.19 -15.98 13.03
CA PRO A 190 -8.34 -14.66 13.65
C PRO A 190 -7.47 -13.58 12.98
N THR A 191 -6.25 -13.91 12.55
CA THR A 191 -5.37 -12.95 11.84
C THR A 191 -5.91 -12.59 10.46
N GLN A 192 -6.35 -13.59 9.68
CA GLN A 192 -6.97 -13.39 8.37
C GLN A 192 -8.22 -12.50 8.48
N GLN A 193 -9.08 -12.79 9.45
CA GLN A 193 -10.33 -12.04 9.66
C GLN A 193 -10.07 -10.60 10.12
N ALA A 194 -9.06 -10.39 10.98
CA ALA A 194 -8.62 -9.05 11.35
C ALA A 194 -8.11 -8.28 10.13
N MET A 195 -7.28 -8.89 9.28
CA MET A 195 -6.81 -8.26 8.03
C MET A 195 -7.98 -7.87 7.12
N MET A 196 -8.96 -8.75 6.90
CA MET A 196 -10.13 -8.41 6.09
C MET A 196 -10.91 -7.22 6.67
N TRP A 197 -11.13 -7.24 7.99
CA TRP A 197 -11.93 -6.25 8.70
C TRP A 197 -11.32 -4.84 8.65
N TYR A 198 -10.03 -4.72 9.00
CA TYR A 198 -9.36 -3.43 9.08
C TYR A 198 -9.04 -2.84 7.69
N ASN A 199 -8.92 -3.68 6.66
CA ASN A 199 -8.81 -3.22 5.26
C ASN A 199 -10.16 -3.05 4.55
N ALA A 200 -11.28 -3.20 5.27
CA ALA A 200 -12.63 -3.10 4.72
C ALA A 200 -12.83 -3.95 3.44
N THR A 201 -12.31 -5.18 3.45
CA THR A 201 -12.24 -6.03 2.24
C THR A 201 -13.61 -6.42 1.68
N GLY A 202 -14.68 -6.26 2.47
CA GLY A 202 -16.08 -6.43 2.01
C GLY A 202 -16.46 -5.50 0.85
N ARG A 203 -15.64 -4.47 0.59
CA ARG A 203 -15.76 -3.58 -0.56
C ARG A 203 -15.82 -4.29 -1.90
N ILE A 204 -15.17 -5.46 -2.01
CA ILE A 204 -15.18 -6.23 -3.26
C ILE A 204 -16.59 -6.67 -3.68
N PHE A 205 -17.57 -6.63 -2.77
CA PHE A 205 -18.98 -6.97 -3.01
C PHE A 205 -19.89 -5.75 -3.22
N GLU A 206 -19.34 -4.53 -3.32
CA GLU A 206 -20.10 -3.35 -3.78
C GLU A 206 -20.80 -3.65 -5.11
N LYS A 207 -22.03 -3.16 -5.28
CA LYS A 207 -22.77 -3.41 -6.52
C LYS A 207 -22.14 -2.61 -7.66
N ASP A 208 -22.12 -3.19 -8.86
CA ASP A 208 -21.46 -2.60 -10.03
C ASP A 208 -21.90 -1.16 -10.34
N ASN A 209 -23.19 -0.85 -10.16
CA ASN A 209 -23.74 0.47 -10.41
C ASN A 209 -23.36 1.52 -9.34
N GLU A 210 -22.87 1.08 -8.18
CA GLU A 210 -22.40 1.93 -7.08
C GLU A 210 -20.89 2.25 -7.23
N ILE A 211 -20.14 1.47 -8.01
CA ILE A 211 -18.70 1.69 -8.29
C ILE A 211 -18.54 2.79 -9.35
N VAL A 212 -18.69 4.05 -8.94
CA VAL A 212 -18.65 5.22 -9.84
C VAL A 212 -17.35 6.01 -9.80
N ASP A 213 -16.48 5.74 -8.83
CA ASP A 213 -15.18 6.36 -8.65
C ASP A 213 -14.14 5.43 -8.01
N ALA A 214 -12.90 5.89 -7.93
CA ALA A 214 -11.83 5.19 -7.21
C ALA A 214 -11.27 6.06 -6.09
N ASN A 215 -11.27 5.52 -4.87
CA ASN A 215 -10.51 6.13 -3.78
C ASN A 215 -9.06 5.65 -3.82
N VAL A 216 -8.17 6.49 -4.33
CA VAL A 216 -6.74 6.18 -4.46
C VAL A 216 -6.03 5.94 -3.12
N ASP A 217 -6.56 6.43 -2.00
CA ASP A 217 -6.02 6.11 -0.67
C ASP A 217 -6.27 4.65 -0.28
N ILE A 218 -7.41 4.08 -0.67
CA ILE A 218 -7.70 2.65 -0.48
C ILE A 218 -6.73 1.82 -1.31
N LEU A 219 -6.51 2.23 -2.56
CA LEU A 219 -5.58 1.55 -3.46
C LEU A 219 -4.12 1.62 -2.97
N ASN A 220 -3.72 2.72 -2.34
CA ASN A 220 -2.42 2.88 -1.70
C ASN A 220 -2.29 2.05 -0.40
N THR A 221 -3.27 2.19 0.50
CA THR A 221 -3.12 1.84 1.92
C THR A 221 -3.85 0.57 2.34
N GLN A 222 -4.63 -0.07 1.46
CA GLN A 222 -5.44 -1.24 1.82
C GLN A 222 -5.32 -2.38 0.79
N LEU A 223 -5.21 -2.08 -0.51
CA LEU A 223 -5.30 -3.09 -1.59
C LEU A 223 -4.37 -4.30 -1.40
N GLN A 224 -3.09 -4.08 -1.08
CA GLN A 224 -2.15 -5.19 -0.86
C GLN A 224 -2.64 -6.15 0.23
N TRP A 225 -3.19 -5.61 1.31
CA TRP A 225 -3.64 -6.40 2.45
C TRP A 225 -5.04 -6.97 2.26
N MET A 226 -5.88 -6.35 1.42
CA MET A 226 -7.08 -6.99 0.89
C MET A 226 -6.68 -8.29 0.17
N ILE A 227 -5.77 -8.23 -0.80
CA ILE A 227 -5.29 -9.42 -1.54
C ILE A 227 -4.69 -10.46 -0.59
N LYS A 228 -3.75 -10.05 0.27
CA LYS A 228 -3.07 -10.95 1.22
C LYS A 228 -4.05 -11.62 2.18
N SER A 229 -5.10 -10.93 2.61
CA SER A 229 -6.13 -11.52 3.48
C SER A 229 -6.96 -12.59 2.76
N LEU A 230 -7.25 -12.42 1.46
CA LEU A 230 -7.94 -13.44 0.67
C LEU A 230 -7.03 -14.65 0.41
N LEU A 231 -5.73 -14.39 0.18
CA LEU A 231 -4.72 -15.44 0.08
C LEU A 231 -4.56 -16.24 1.39
N MET A 232 -4.94 -15.70 2.55
CA MET A 232 -4.91 -16.44 3.81
C MET A 232 -6.15 -17.34 4.04
N LEU A 233 -7.12 -17.37 3.11
CA LEU A 233 -8.21 -18.34 3.13
C LEU A 233 -7.66 -19.74 2.83
N PRO A 234 -7.95 -20.77 3.67
CA PRO A 234 -7.40 -22.11 3.47
C PRO A 234 -8.19 -22.95 2.46
N ASP A 235 -9.50 -22.74 2.35
CA ASP A 235 -10.31 -23.42 1.34
C ASP A 235 -9.99 -22.87 -0.06
N TYR A 236 -9.60 -23.78 -0.96
CA TYR A 236 -9.21 -23.45 -2.32
C TYR A 236 -10.32 -22.72 -3.08
N GLN A 237 -11.53 -23.27 -3.09
CA GLN A 237 -12.63 -22.75 -3.90
C GLN A 237 -13.04 -21.35 -3.43
N GLN A 238 -13.15 -21.15 -2.11
CA GLN A 238 -13.46 -19.86 -1.51
C GLN A 238 -12.40 -18.82 -1.82
N ARG A 239 -11.12 -19.21 -1.77
CA ARG A 239 -10.00 -18.32 -2.13
C ARG A 239 -10.06 -17.91 -3.60
N GLN A 240 -10.26 -18.85 -4.52
CA GLN A 240 -10.35 -18.54 -5.95
C GLN A 240 -11.54 -17.62 -6.25
N GLN A 241 -12.71 -17.89 -5.67
CA GLN A 241 -13.90 -17.05 -5.82
C GLN A 241 -13.70 -15.64 -5.28
N ALA A 242 -13.09 -15.50 -4.10
CA ALA A 242 -12.83 -14.20 -3.49
C ALA A 242 -11.81 -13.38 -4.31
N LEU A 243 -10.76 -14.02 -4.84
CA LEU A 243 -9.78 -13.35 -5.70
C LEU A 243 -10.38 -12.96 -7.06
N ALA A 244 -11.26 -13.77 -7.64
CA ALA A 244 -12.00 -13.41 -8.86
C ALA A 244 -12.95 -12.22 -8.61
N GLN A 245 -13.64 -12.20 -7.48
CA GLN A 245 -14.48 -11.06 -7.10
C GLN A 245 -13.65 -9.79 -6.90
N LEU A 246 -12.52 -9.89 -6.21
CA LEU A 246 -11.57 -8.78 -6.06
C LEU A 246 -11.11 -8.27 -7.43
N GLN A 247 -10.75 -9.15 -8.36
CA GLN A 247 -10.33 -8.77 -9.71
C GLN A 247 -11.44 -8.00 -10.45
N SER A 248 -12.69 -8.48 -10.38
CA SER A 248 -13.86 -7.81 -10.97
C SER A 248 -14.05 -6.40 -10.39
N TRP A 249 -14.04 -6.29 -9.05
CA TRP A 249 -14.15 -5.02 -8.34
C TRP A 249 -13.00 -4.06 -8.69
N LEU A 250 -11.76 -4.55 -8.71
CA LEU A 250 -10.57 -3.74 -8.97
C LEU A 250 -10.55 -3.23 -10.42
N ASN A 251 -10.93 -4.07 -11.39
CA ASN A 251 -11.08 -3.66 -12.79
C ASN A 251 -12.09 -2.52 -12.93
N LYS A 252 -13.28 -2.63 -12.30
CA LYS A 252 -14.31 -1.59 -12.32
C LYS A 252 -13.83 -0.32 -11.63
N THR A 253 -13.25 -0.45 -10.44
CA THR A 253 -12.70 0.66 -9.65
C THR A 253 -11.65 1.44 -10.45
N ILE A 254 -10.73 0.77 -11.15
CA ILE A 254 -9.70 1.44 -11.97
C ILE A 254 -10.31 2.21 -13.16
N LEU A 255 -11.36 1.65 -13.76
CA LEU A 255 -11.98 2.21 -14.96
C LEU A 255 -13.07 3.25 -14.66
N SER A 256 -13.60 3.25 -13.44
CA SER A 256 -14.64 4.18 -12.96
C SER A 256 -14.04 5.47 -12.43
N SER A 257 -14.32 6.58 -13.11
CA SER A 257 -13.97 7.91 -12.63
C SER A 257 -14.81 9.00 -13.32
N LYS A 258 -16.07 9.15 -12.93
CA LYS A 258 -17.01 10.10 -13.56
C LYS A 258 -16.74 11.55 -13.14
N GLY A 259 -16.81 12.50 -14.08
CA GLY A 259 -16.70 13.93 -13.78
C GLY A 259 -15.46 14.27 -12.94
N VAL A 260 -15.68 14.90 -11.77
CA VAL A 260 -14.62 15.24 -10.79
C VAL A 260 -14.45 14.19 -9.68
N ALA A 261 -15.11 13.04 -9.78
CA ALA A 261 -14.96 11.97 -8.79
C ALA A 261 -13.52 11.40 -8.81
N GLY A 262 -13.16 10.67 -7.75
CA GLY A 262 -11.82 10.14 -7.55
C GLY A 262 -11.37 9.16 -8.64
N GLY A 263 -10.06 8.92 -8.71
CA GLY A 263 -9.49 7.83 -9.50
C GLY A 263 -8.81 8.26 -10.79
N PHE A 264 -8.75 7.35 -11.76
CA PHE A 264 -7.91 7.47 -12.95
C PHE A 264 -8.72 8.00 -14.13
N LYS A 265 -8.34 9.17 -14.67
CA LYS A 265 -8.99 9.78 -15.84
C LYS A 265 -8.41 9.24 -17.15
N SER A 266 -9.14 9.44 -18.23
CA SER A 266 -8.75 8.98 -19.57
C SER A 266 -7.60 9.78 -20.19
N ASP A 267 -7.30 10.98 -19.68
CA ASP A 267 -6.17 11.81 -20.13
C ASP A 267 -4.88 11.59 -19.31
N GLY A 268 -4.89 10.59 -18.42
CA GLY A 268 -3.78 10.29 -17.50
C GLY A 268 -3.80 11.09 -16.20
N SER A 269 -4.78 11.99 -15.97
CA SER A 269 -4.96 12.65 -14.69
C SER A 269 -5.37 11.65 -13.60
N ILE A 270 -4.87 11.83 -12.37
CA ILE A 270 -5.37 11.12 -11.18
C ILE A 270 -6.06 12.08 -10.24
N PHE A 271 -7.29 11.75 -9.87
CA PHE A 271 -8.15 12.58 -9.04
C PHE A 271 -8.18 12.16 -7.59
N HIS A 272 -7.99 13.15 -6.73
CA HIS A 272 -8.29 13.11 -5.31
C HIS A 272 -8.66 14.53 -4.87
N HIS A 273 -9.54 14.68 -3.87
CA HIS A 273 -10.12 15.98 -3.50
C HIS A 273 -10.70 16.75 -4.71
N SER A 274 -11.34 16.02 -5.63
CA SER A 274 -11.99 16.56 -6.83
C SER A 274 -11.08 17.33 -7.81
N GLN A 275 -9.78 17.06 -7.79
CA GLN A 275 -8.82 17.66 -8.73
C GLN A 275 -7.72 16.67 -9.12
N HIS A 276 -7.01 16.95 -10.22
CA HIS A 276 -5.75 16.25 -10.47
C HIS A 276 -4.76 16.53 -9.32
N TYR A 277 -4.35 15.49 -8.60
CA TYR A 277 -3.58 15.67 -7.37
C TYR A 277 -2.33 14.78 -7.33
N PRO A 278 -1.19 15.25 -7.87
CA PRO A 278 0.05 14.49 -7.94
C PRO A 278 0.58 13.93 -6.61
N ALA A 279 0.38 14.63 -5.48
CA ALA A 279 0.82 14.14 -4.17
C ALA A 279 0.09 12.86 -3.72
N TYR A 280 -1.22 12.73 -4.01
CA TYR A 280 -1.96 11.49 -3.79
C TYR A 280 -1.74 10.48 -4.90
N ALA A 281 -1.59 10.98 -6.13
CA ALA A 281 -1.34 10.17 -7.31
C ALA A 281 -0.07 9.31 -7.15
N LYS A 282 1.04 9.91 -6.69
CA LYS A 282 2.30 9.18 -6.46
C LYS A 282 2.14 8.08 -5.40
N ASP A 283 1.32 8.33 -4.38
CA ASP A 283 1.13 7.42 -3.26
C ASP A 283 0.18 6.28 -3.63
N ALA A 284 -0.84 6.53 -4.46
CA ALA A 284 -1.71 5.51 -5.06
C ALA A 284 -0.91 4.33 -5.62
N PHE A 285 0.15 4.65 -6.37
CA PHE A 285 1.01 3.67 -7.00
C PHE A 285 1.93 2.90 -6.04
N GLY A 286 2.13 3.40 -4.82
CA GLY A 286 2.85 2.67 -3.77
C GLY A 286 2.16 1.37 -3.37
N GLY A 287 0.82 1.37 -3.31
CA GLY A 287 0.02 0.16 -3.07
C GLY A 287 -0.35 -0.60 -4.36
N LEU A 288 -0.65 0.12 -5.44
CA LEU A 288 -1.12 -0.48 -6.70
C LEU A 288 -0.04 -1.25 -7.43
N ALA A 289 1.11 -0.64 -7.72
CA ALA A 289 2.13 -1.25 -8.56
C ALA A 289 2.60 -2.62 -8.06
N PRO A 290 2.93 -2.81 -6.76
CA PRO A 290 3.28 -4.13 -6.26
C PRO A 290 2.09 -5.11 -6.24
N SER A 291 0.84 -4.62 -6.11
CA SER A 291 -0.35 -5.48 -6.21
C SER A 291 -0.55 -6.00 -7.63
N VAL A 292 -0.39 -5.13 -8.64
CA VAL A 292 -0.48 -5.51 -10.07
C VAL A 292 0.63 -6.48 -10.43
N TYR A 293 1.86 -6.21 -9.99
CA TYR A 293 2.99 -7.13 -10.13
C TYR A 293 2.69 -8.49 -9.48
N ALA A 294 2.20 -8.51 -8.24
CA ALA A 294 1.91 -9.77 -7.54
C ALA A 294 0.89 -10.63 -8.30
N LEU A 295 -0.14 -10.01 -8.88
CA LEU A 295 -1.22 -10.69 -9.61
C LEU A 295 -0.87 -11.09 -11.05
N THR A 296 0.28 -10.70 -11.60
CA THR A 296 0.63 -11.04 -13.00
C THR A 296 0.79 -12.55 -13.22
N HIS A 297 0.75 -13.04 -14.45
CA HIS A 297 0.77 -14.49 -14.79
C HIS A 297 -0.13 -15.37 -13.90
N SER A 298 -1.26 -14.83 -13.46
CA SER A 298 -2.30 -15.56 -12.72
C SER A 298 -3.66 -15.29 -13.36
N PRO A 299 -4.68 -16.13 -13.11
CA PRO A 299 -6.05 -15.85 -13.55
C PRO A 299 -6.63 -14.53 -12.99
N PHE A 300 -6.02 -13.98 -11.94
CA PHE A 300 -6.44 -12.79 -11.21
C PHE A 300 -5.74 -11.51 -11.66
N ARG A 301 -4.94 -11.55 -12.73
CA ARG A 301 -4.36 -10.35 -13.33
C ARG A 301 -5.44 -9.33 -13.70
N LEU A 302 -5.09 -8.05 -13.74
CA LEU A 302 -5.99 -7.03 -14.27
C LEU A 302 -6.40 -7.33 -15.72
N SER A 303 -7.61 -6.91 -16.07
CA SER A 303 -8.04 -6.84 -17.46
C SER A 303 -7.13 -5.91 -18.27
N SER A 304 -6.99 -6.15 -19.57
CA SER A 304 -6.15 -5.32 -20.42
C SER A 304 -6.52 -3.82 -20.40
N PRO A 305 -7.81 -3.43 -20.41
CA PRO A 305 -8.18 -2.01 -20.29
C PRO A 305 -7.76 -1.39 -18.95
N ALA A 306 -7.94 -2.10 -17.83
CA ALA A 306 -7.55 -1.59 -16.51
C ALA A 306 -6.03 -1.47 -16.38
N HIS A 307 -5.28 -2.49 -16.82
CA HIS A 307 -3.82 -2.44 -16.85
C HIS A 307 -3.32 -1.30 -17.76
N ALA A 308 -3.90 -1.15 -18.96
CA ALA A 308 -3.56 -0.06 -19.87
C ALA A 308 -3.82 1.32 -19.25
N ARG A 309 -4.94 1.51 -18.55
CA ARG A 309 -5.23 2.76 -17.82
C ARG A 309 -4.17 3.08 -16.77
N LEU A 310 -3.75 2.10 -15.97
CA LEU A 310 -2.70 2.32 -14.97
C LEU A 310 -1.34 2.62 -15.60
N LYS A 311 -0.94 1.87 -16.63
CA LYS A 311 0.29 2.14 -17.40
C LYS A 311 0.27 3.56 -17.97
N ASP A 312 -0.83 3.94 -18.59
CA ASP A 312 -1.01 5.24 -19.22
C ASP A 312 -0.76 6.37 -18.21
N VAL A 313 -1.52 6.35 -17.11
CA VAL A 313 -1.43 7.32 -16.02
C VAL A 313 -0.01 7.39 -15.43
N LEU A 314 0.62 6.25 -15.17
CA LEU A 314 1.97 6.21 -14.61
C LEU A 314 3.00 6.83 -15.57
N LEU A 315 2.88 6.56 -16.87
CA LEU A 315 3.71 7.21 -17.88
C LEU A 315 3.41 8.71 -18.02
N LYS A 316 2.20 9.18 -17.68
CA LYS A 316 1.92 10.63 -17.64
C LYS A 316 2.61 11.33 -16.49
N MET A 317 2.84 10.64 -15.36
CA MET A 317 3.59 11.23 -14.23
C MET A 317 4.95 11.78 -14.67
N ARG A 318 5.73 10.99 -15.42
CA ARG A 318 7.05 11.44 -15.92
C ARG A 318 6.97 12.56 -16.96
N ILE A 319 5.80 12.81 -17.56
CA ILE A 319 5.59 13.90 -18.52
C ILE A 319 5.42 15.23 -17.78
N TYR A 320 4.68 15.27 -16.66
CA TYR A 320 4.47 16.50 -15.89
C TYR A 320 5.46 16.70 -14.74
N THR A 321 6.48 15.84 -14.58
CA THR A 321 7.60 16.02 -13.65
C THR A 321 8.89 16.33 -14.38
N LYS A 322 9.78 17.13 -13.79
CA LYS A 322 11.18 17.22 -14.25
C LYS A 322 11.98 16.22 -13.43
N GLU A 323 12.49 15.17 -14.09
CA GLU A 323 12.98 13.97 -13.41
C GLU A 323 11.90 13.43 -12.47
N THR A 324 12.15 13.43 -11.15
CA THR A 324 11.19 13.03 -10.12
C THR A 324 10.45 14.20 -9.49
N GLN A 325 10.86 15.45 -9.75
CA GLN A 325 10.34 16.63 -9.07
C GLN A 325 8.94 17.00 -9.59
N ILE A 326 8.01 17.21 -8.66
CA ILE A 326 6.67 17.72 -8.94
C ILE A 326 6.73 19.25 -8.97
N PRO A 327 6.41 19.90 -10.12
CA PRO A 327 6.43 21.35 -10.22
C PRO A 327 5.47 22.04 -9.25
N LEU A 328 5.83 23.25 -8.79
CA LEU A 328 5.11 23.97 -7.73
C LEU A 328 3.60 24.11 -8.00
N VAL A 329 3.23 24.37 -9.26
CA VAL A 329 1.84 24.55 -9.71
C VAL A 329 0.97 23.29 -9.51
N LEU A 330 1.61 22.14 -9.27
CA LEU A 330 1.00 20.82 -9.06
C LEU A 330 1.11 20.32 -7.61
N SER A 331 1.65 21.13 -6.69
CA SER A 331 1.94 20.72 -5.31
C SER A 331 0.71 20.73 -4.37
N GLY A 332 -0.48 21.07 -4.89
CA GLY A 332 -1.71 21.13 -4.11
C GLY A 332 -1.56 22.02 -2.87
N ARG A 333 -1.98 21.52 -1.69
CA ARG A 333 -1.89 22.25 -0.42
C ARG A 333 -0.46 22.37 0.16
N HIS A 334 0.57 21.84 -0.51
CA HIS A 334 1.93 21.79 0.01
C HIS A 334 2.96 22.42 -0.96
N PRO A 335 2.88 23.74 -1.24
CA PRO A 335 3.74 24.42 -2.21
C PRO A 335 5.18 24.64 -1.71
N THR A 336 5.88 23.57 -1.34
CA THR A 336 7.24 23.62 -0.75
C THR A 336 8.35 23.48 -1.78
N GLY A 337 8.04 23.00 -2.99
CA GLY A 337 9.05 22.64 -4.00
C GLY A 337 9.83 21.35 -3.70
N LEU A 338 9.47 20.62 -2.64
CA LEU A 338 10.18 19.42 -2.18
C LEU A 338 9.51 18.11 -2.60
N HIS A 339 8.34 18.17 -3.25
CA HIS A 339 7.58 16.98 -3.61
C HIS A 339 8.18 16.25 -4.80
N LYS A 340 8.33 14.93 -4.65
CA LYS A 340 8.83 14.03 -5.69
C LYS A 340 7.92 12.84 -5.89
N ILE A 341 7.85 12.32 -7.11
CA ILE A 341 7.29 10.99 -7.39
C ILE A 341 8.27 9.89 -6.95
N SER A 342 7.73 8.73 -6.55
CA SER A 342 8.54 7.51 -6.36
C SER A 342 8.80 6.84 -7.71
N ILE A 343 9.98 6.24 -7.87
CA ILE A 343 10.37 5.53 -9.10
C ILE A 343 10.02 4.04 -9.05
N ASP A 344 9.85 3.46 -7.86
CA ASP A 344 9.56 2.03 -7.69
C ASP A 344 8.31 1.55 -8.43
N PRO A 345 7.22 2.32 -8.53
CA PRO A 345 6.07 1.92 -9.34
C PRO A 345 6.40 1.61 -10.80
N PHE A 346 7.34 2.34 -11.41
CA PHE A 346 7.74 2.08 -12.80
C PHE A 346 8.41 0.72 -12.92
N LYS A 347 9.27 0.35 -11.96
CA LYS A 347 9.87 -0.98 -11.88
C LYS A 347 8.81 -2.08 -11.76
N TRP A 348 7.90 -1.96 -10.79
CA TRP A 348 6.92 -3.02 -10.53
C TRP A 348 5.92 -3.18 -11.68
N MET A 349 5.48 -2.08 -12.29
CA MET A 349 4.62 -2.14 -13.46
C MET A 349 5.38 -2.64 -14.70
N ALA A 350 6.68 -2.36 -14.85
CA ALA A 350 7.50 -2.95 -15.91
C ALA A 350 7.56 -4.48 -15.78
N LEU A 351 7.84 -4.97 -14.57
CA LEU A 351 7.89 -6.41 -14.25
C LEU A 351 6.51 -7.09 -14.24
N ALA A 352 5.42 -6.32 -14.29
CA ALA A 352 4.07 -6.87 -14.42
C ALA A 352 3.72 -7.27 -15.86
N GLY A 353 4.54 -6.87 -16.84
CA GLY A 353 4.36 -7.17 -18.26
C GLY A 353 3.40 -6.23 -18.98
N THR A 354 3.17 -6.48 -20.26
CA THR A 354 2.31 -5.61 -21.08
C THR A 354 0.83 -5.73 -20.69
N PRO A 355 0.00 -4.70 -20.97
CA PRO A 355 -1.44 -4.75 -20.67
C PRO A 355 -2.21 -5.92 -21.29
N ASP A 356 -1.81 -6.39 -22.47
CA ASP A 356 -2.38 -7.60 -23.09
C ASP A 356 -1.84 -8.91 -22.47
N GLY A 357 -0.73 -8.82 -21.72
CA GLY A 357 -0.02 -9.93 -21.08
C GLY A 357 0.69 -10.85 -22.05
N LYS A 358 1.00 -10.36 -23.26
CA LYS A 358 1.81 -11.10 -24.23
C LYS A 358 3.31 -11.03 -23.92
N GLN A 359 3.76 -10.01 -23.19
CA GLN A 359 5.16 -9.83 -22.80
C GLN A 359 5.26 -9.79 -21.28
N GLU A 360 6.22 -10.53 -20.72
CA GLU A 360 6.48 -10.55 -19.28
C GLU A 360 7.12 -9.24 -18.78
N LEU A 361 7.78 -8.51 -19.68
CA LEU A 361 8.39 -7.21 -19.41
C LEU A 361 7.73 -6.12 -20.26
N ASP A 362 7.24 -5.06 -19.63
CA ASP A 362 6.82 -3.84 -20.33
C ASP A 362 8.03 -2.95 -20.62
N THR A 363 8.51 -2.99 -21.86
CA THR A 363 9.74 -2.28 -22.28
C THR A 363 9.62 -0.76 -22.16
N THR A 364 8.42 -0.19 -22.30
CA THR A 364 8.22 1.26 -22.14
C THR A 364 8.41 1.69 -20.69
N LEU A 365 7.83 0.94 -19.76
CA LEU A 365 7.99 1.20 -18.33
C LEU A 365 9.40 0.87 -17.83
N ALA A 366 10.04 -0.17 -18.39
CA ALA A 366 11.42 -0.53 -18.09
C ALA A 366 12.40 0.59 -18.49
N ALA A 367 12.27 1.12 -19.71
CA ALA A 367 13.08 2.24 -20.18
C ALA A 367 12.87 3.50 -19.32
N ALA A 368 11.62 3.81 -18.97
CA ALA A 368 11.26 4.92 -18.09
C ALA A 368 11.85 4.76 -16.68
N TYR A 369 11.77 3.57 -16.10
CA TYR A 369 12.40 3.27 -14.81
C TYR A 369 13.92 3.44 -14.88
N ALA A 370 14.58 2.89 -15.92
CA ALA A 370 16.03 3.04 -16.09
C ALA A 370 16.44 4.51 -16.15
N LYS A 371 15.71 5.34 -16.91
CA LYS A 371 15.94 6.79 -16.98
C LYS A 371 15.77 7.48 -15.62
N LEU A 372 14.66 7.22 -14.92
CA LEU A 372 14.36 7.83 -13.61
C LEU A 372 15.30 7.35 -12.50
N ALA A 373 15.83 6.13 -12.61
CA ALA A 373 16.82 5.57 -11.70
C ALA A 373 18.27 5.98 -12.04
N ASN A 374 18.46 6.78 -13.09
CA ASN A 374 19.78 7.16 -13.63
C ASN A 374 20.68 5.95 -13.93
N LYS A 375 20.11 4.95 -14.61
CA LYS A 375 20.80 3.73 -15.07
C LYS A 375 20.82 3.68 -16.58
N ASP A 376 21.85 3.07 -17.17
CA ASP A 376 21.91 2.87 -18.63
C ASP A 376 20.83 1.93 -19.14
N SER A 377 20.45 0.92 -18.35
CA SER A 377 19.40 -0.03 -18.67
C SER A 377 18.77 -0.65 -17.42
N PHE A 378 17.61 -1.28 -17.61
CA PHE A 378 16.94 -2.13 -16.64
C PHE A 378 16.36 -3.36 -17.35
N GLU A 379 16.67 -4.58 -16.85
CA GLU A 379 16.27 -5.84 -17.50
C GLU A 379 16.65 -5.89 -18.99
N GLY A 380 17.85 -5.40 -19.33
CA GLY A 380 18.34 -5.33 -20.72
C GLY A 380 17.71 -4.24 -21.58
N ILE A 381 16.73 -3.48 -21.07
CA ILE A 381 16.10 -2.37 -21.79
C ILE A 381 16.83 -1.07 -21.50
N LYS A 382 17.36 -0.43 -22.55
CA LYS A 382 18.07 0.85 -22.45
C LYS A 382 17.16 1.95 -21.89
N ALA A 383 17.72 2.83 -21.08
CA ALA A 383 17.03 4.04 -20.66
C ALA A 383 16.53 4.85 -21.86
N GLU A 384 15.31 5.33 -21.73
CA GLU A 384 14.73 6.26 -22.71
C GLU A 384 15.38 7.65 -22.62
N ASN A 385 15.20 8.43 -23.69
CA ASN A 385 15.45 9.86 -23.66
C ASN A 385 14.36 10.57 -22.83
N GLU A 386 14.64 11.80 -22.38
CA GLU A 386 13.59 12.62 -21.76
C GLU A 386 12.40 12.82 -22.73
N PRO A 387 11.15 12.79 -22.26
CA PRO A 387 9.99 13.09 -23.10
C PRO A 387 10.08 14.48 -23.71
N VAL A 388 9.87 14.57 -25.03
CA VAL A 388 9.78 15.82 -25.80
C VAL A 388 8.43 15.88 -26.49
N GLY A 389 7.75 17.02 -26.41
CA GLY A 389 6.42 17.15 -27.01
C GLY A 389 5.57 18.24 -26.37
N ALA A 390 4.27 18.19 -26.71
CA ALA A 390 3.21 19.03 -26.20
C ALA A 390 2.05 18.12 -25.76
N TRP A 391 1.47 18.36 -24.59
CA TRP A 391 0.35 17.58 -24.06
C TRP A 391 -0.71 18.50 -23.45
N ALA A 392 -1.98 18.11 -23.60
CA ALA A 392 -3.10 18.70 -22.91
C ALA A 392 -3.71 17.65 -21.96
N MET A 393 -3.80 17.99 -20.68
CA MET A 393 -4.50 17.21 -19.65
C MET A 393 -5.69 18.05 -19.17
N ASN A 394 -6.79 17.96 -19.91
CA ASN A 394 -7.97 18.80 -19.73
C ASN A 394 -8.68 18.53 -18.39
N TYR A 395 -8.64 17.31 -17.87
CA TYR A 395 -9.12 17.03 -16.51
C TYR A 395 -8.25 17.70 -15.44
N ALA A 396 -7.05 18.17 -15.77
CA ALA A 396 -6.21 18.96 -14.88
C ALA A 396 -6.21 20.47 -15.21
N SER A 397 -7.01 20.93 -16.19
CA SER A 397 -6.90 22.28 -16.79
C SER A 397 -5.45 22.64 -17.13
N MET A 398 -4.69 21.67 -17.67
CA MET A 398 -3.24 21.75 -17.78
C MET A 398 -2.75 21.55 -19.21
N ALA A 399 -1.82 22.39 -19.64
CA ALA A 399 -1.00 22.22 -20.83
C ALA A 399 0.47 22.04 -20.43
N ILE A 400 1.17 21.13 -21.10
CA ILE A 400 2.56 20.75 -20.82
C ILE A 400 3.35 20.89 -22.12
N GLN A 401 4.49 21.55 -22.06
CA GLN A 401 5.46 21.62 -23.14
C GLN A 401 6.83 21.16 -22.64
N ARG A 402 7.49 20.29 -23.39
CA ARG A 402 8.84 19.83 -23.07
C ARG A 402 9.74 19.91 -24.28
N ARG A 403 10.99 20.35 -24.07
CA ARG A 403 12.06 20.26 -25.07
C ARG A 403 13.32 19.75 -24.40
N ALA A 404 14.04 18.89 -25.10
CA ALA A 404 15.33 18.38 -24.67
C ALA A 404 16.43 18.98 -25.56
N SER A 405 17.56 19.29 -24.94
CA SER A 405 18.79 19.61 -25.65
C SER A 405 19.71 18.40 -25.61
N ILE A 406 20.12 17.93 -26.79
CA ILE A 406 21.00 16.75 -26.93
C ILE A 406 22.44 17.14 -26.60
N THR A 407 22.86 18.35 -26.95
CA THR A 407 24.24 18.83 -26.77
C THR A 407 24.49 19.46 -25.41
N ALA A 408 23.42 19.93 -24.73
CA ALA A 408 23.49 20.52 -23.42
C ALA A 408 22.29 20.03 -22.58
N PRO A 409 22.31 18.80 -22.04
CA PRO A 409 21.17 18.22 -21.29
C PRO A 409 20.60 19.13 -20.20
N GLN A 410 21.44 19.96 -19.57
CA GLN A 410 21.07 20.99 -18.59
C GLN A 410 20.16 22.10 -19.15
N GLN A 411 20.07 22.25 -20.46
CA GLN A 411 19.15 23.18 -21.14
C GLN A 411 17.81 22.52 -21.51
N SER A 412 17.60 21.24 -21.14
CA SER A 412 16.31 20.56 -21.35
C SER A 412 15.30 21.07 -20.34
N TRP A 413 14.13 21.52 -20.82
CA TRP A 413 13.15 22.23 -19.99
C TRP A 413 11.75 21.62 -20.06
N LEU A 414 10.98 21.91 -19.01
CA LEU A 414 9.58 21.57 -18.84
C LEU A 414 8.82 22.85 -18.50
N ALA A 415 7.83 23.21 -19.32
CA ALA A 415 6.90 24.30 -19.04
C ALA A 415 5.49 23.72 -18.82
N ILE A 416 4.85 24.14 -17.73
CA ILE A 416 3.48 23.75 -17.38
C ILE A 416 2.64 24.99 -17.18
N ALA A 417 1.52 25.08 -17.91
CA ALA A 417 0.46 26.03 -17.66
C ALA A 417 -0.74 25.28 -17.07
N ARG A 418 -1.15 25.62 -15.85
CA ARG A 418 -2.34 25.05 -15.20
C ARG A 418 -3.29 26.18 -14.83
N GLY A 419 -4.52 26.08 -15.30
CA GLY A 419 -5.62 26.99 -14.96
C GLY A 419 -6.59 26.39 -13.95
N PHE A 420 -7.72 27.06 -13.78
CA PHE A 420 -8.87 26.61 -13.01
C PHE A 420 -10.16 26.92 -13.77
N SER A 421 -11.28 26.36 -13.32
CA SER A 421 -12.58 26.57 -13.96
C SER A 421 -13.71 26.44 -12.95
N ARG A 422 -14.96 26.56 -13.39
CA ARG A 422 -16.13 26.23 -12.57
C ARG A 422 -16.16 24.77 -12.06
N TYR A 423 -15.31 23.89 -12.61
CA TYR A 423 -15.24 22.48 -12.23
C TYR A 423 -13.96 22.11 -11.46
N LEU A 424 -12.87 22.86 -11.64
CA LEU A 424 -11.55 22.51 -11.13
C LEU A 424 -11.03 23.66 -10.28
N VAL A 425 -10.65 23.35 -9.04
CA VAL A 425 -10.18 24.34 -8.06
C VAL A 425 -8.87 24.98 -8.49
N GLY A 426 -8.69 26.26 -8.16
CA GLY A 426 -7.41 26.97 -8.34
C GLY A 426 -6.33 26.48 -7.38
N ASN A 427 -6.70 26.24 -6.13
CA ASN A 427 -5.81 25.76 -5.09
C ASN A 427 -6.59 25.06 -3.96
N GLU A 428 -5.87 24.28 -3.15
CA GLU A 428 -6.40 23.71 -1.91
C GLU A 428 -5.74 24.42 -0.72
N VAL A 429 -6.55 24.98 0.18
CA VAL A 429 -6.08 25.67 1.40
C VAL A 429 -6.72 24.98 2.59
N MET A 430 -5.88 24.58 3.56
CA MET A 430 -6.31 24.11 4.87
C MET A 430 -5.72 25.03 5.93
N ARG A 431 -6.36 25.08 7.11
CA ARG A 431 -6.07 26.01 8.22
C ARG A 431 -4.59 26.10 8.65
N ILE A 432 -3.75 25.12 8.31
CA ILE A 432 -2.35 25.01 8.75
C ILE A 432 -1.36 24.82 7.57
N THR A 433 -1.81 24.66 6.31
CA THR A 433 -0.93 24.15 5.24
C THR A 433 -0.58 25.14 4.12
N THR A 434 -1.31 26.26 3.94
CA THR A 434 -1.09 27.12 2.77
C THR A 434 -1.34 28.60 3.06
N VAL A 435 -0.33 29.44 2.84
CA VAL A 435 -0.49 30.89 2.58
C VAL A 435 -0.41 31.05 1.05
N MET A 436 -1.28 31.86 0.47
CA MET A 436 -1.48 31.97 -0.98
C MET A 436 -0.16 32.26 -1.73
N VAL A 437 0.24 31.40 -2.66
CA VAL A 437 1.35 31.65 -3.59
C VAL A 437 0.81 31.56 -5.01
N VAL A 438 0.70 32.71 -5.68
CA VAL A 438 0.45 32.80 -7.12
C VAL A 438 1.81 32.99 -7.78
N THR A 439 2.38 31.94 -8.39
CA THR A 439 3.60 32.06 -9.19
C THR A 439 3.51 31.24 -10.47
N ALA A 440 3.68 31.92 -11.60
CA ALA A 440 4.19 31.30 -12.82
C ALA A 440 5.71 31.15 -12.62
N ILE A 441 6.19 29.93 -12.38
CA ILE A 441 7.63 29.65 -12.23
C ILE A 441 8.13 29.03 -13.52
N TRP A 442 9.05 29.73 -14.18
CA TRP A 442 9.96 29.15 -15.16
C TRP A 442 11.01 28.36 -14.37
N ALA A 443 10.93 27.03 -14.41
CA ALA A 443 12.02 26.20 -13.93
C ALA A 443 13.07 26.13 -15.04
N THR A 444 14.18 26.85 -14.86
CA THR A 444 15.37 26.80 -15.72
C THR A 444 16.13 25.50 -15.52
#